data_AF-A0A9E2IJE4-F1
#
_entry.id   AF-A0A9E2IJE4-F1
#
_cell.length_a   1.000
_cell.length_b   1.000
_cell.length_c   1.000
_cell.angle_alpha   90.00
_cell.angle_beta   90.00
_cell.angle_gamma   90.00
#
_symmetry.space_group_name_H-M   'P 1'
#
loop_
_entity.id
_entity.type
_entity.pdbx_description
1 polymer ?
#
loop_
_entity_poly.entity_id
_entity_poly.type
_entity_poly.pdbx_seq_one_letter_code
_entity_poly.pdbx_strand_id
1 'polypeptide(L)'
;MKKIFERITFSQVQERTWEVIKIDNVLHWVLGATLILVPDFFNRVFFGHEVLSHWIYIVMGIGLVWFASWQTEHLLKKRQLTVPALRFSAVLAWLLAVILIWALLSGLGSRMLLVSRIIVWLVGLSILVLGALYWWVAGKIKED
;
A
#
# COMPACT_ATOMS: atom_id res chain seq x y z
N MET A 1 7.30 31.55 7.81
CA MET A 1 7.11 30.09 7.58
C MET A 1 5.68 29.67 7.21
N LYS A 2 4.61 30.36 7.64
CA LYS A 2 3.21 30.04 7.27
C LYS A 2 2.87 30.18 5.77
N LYS A 3 3.61 31.01 5.01
CA LYS A 3 3.31 31.36 3.60
C LYS A 3 3.91 30.46 2.53
N ILE A 4 4.83 29.55 2.86
CA ILE A 4 5.48 28.68 1.86
C ILE A 4 4.60 27.46 1.52
N PHE A 5 3.67 27.09 2.40
CA PHE A 5 2.73 25.98 2.19
C PHE A 5 1.41 26.36 1.48
N GLU A 6 1.17 27.65 1.21
CA GLU A 6 -0.12 28.15 0.69
C GLU A 6 -0.25 28.17 -0.84
N ARG A 7 0.67 27.56 -1.60
CA ARG A 7 0.58 27.54 -3.08
C ARG A 7 0.75 26.19 -3.75
N ILE A 8 0.46 25.08 -3.06
CA ILE A 8 0.05 23.88 -3.82
C ILE A 8 -1.44 24.07 -4.11
N THR A 9 -1.77 24.40 -5.35
CA THR A 9 -3.16 24.48 -5.78
C THR A 9 -3.82 23.11 -5.64
N PHE A 10 -5.08 23.05 -5.20
CA PHE A 10 -5.82 21.79 -5.01
C PHE A 10 -5.81 20.90 -6.26
N SER A 11 -5.83 21.50 -7.45
CA SER A 11 -5.67 20.80 -8.74
C SER A 11 -4.35 20.04 -8.86
N GLN A 12 -3.23 20.63 -8.45
CA GLN A 12 -1.92 19.96 -8.46
C GLN A 12 -1.87 18.79 -7.46
N VAL A 13 -2.48 18.95 -6.28
CA VAL A 13 -2.61 17.85 -5.32
C VAL A 13 -3.41 16.70 -5.93
N GLN A 14 -4.51 17.02 -6.61
CA GLN A 14 -5.39 16.04 -7.23
C GLN A 14 -4.69 15.26 -8.36
N GLU A 15 -3.94 15.96 -9.22
CA GLU A 15 -3.16 15.35 -10.30
C GLU A 15 -2.08 14.40 -9.76
N ARG A 16 -1.29 14.84 -8.77
CA ARG A 16 -0.30 13.99 -8.11
C ARG A 16 -0.92 12.79 -7.41
N THR A 17 -2.09 12.98 -6.78
CA THR A 17 -2.82 11.87 -6.14
C THR A 17 -3.24 10.83 -7.17
N TRP A 18 -3.65 11.25 -8.38
CA TRP A 18 -3.95 10.32 -9.47
C TRP A 18 -2.73 9.52 -9.94
N GLU A 19 -1.56 10.16 -10.05
CA GLU A 19 -0.32 9.47 -10.37
C GLU A 19 0.01 8.41 -9.31
N VAL A 20 -0.11 8.78 -8.04
CA VAL A 20 0.10 7.87 -6.91
C VAL A 20 -0.87 6.70 -6.96
N ILE A 21 -2.17 6.93 -7.14
CA ILE A 21 -3.18 5.86 -7.21
C ILE A 21 -2.89 4.91 -8.39
N LYS A 22 -2.46 5.43 -9.54
CA LYS A 22 -2.09 4.58 -10.69
C LYS A 22 -0.89 3.69 -10.38
N ILE A 23 0.17 4.27 -9.81
CA ILE A 23 1.37 3.53 -9.43
C ILE A 23 1.03 2.48 -8.37
N ASP A 24 0.30 2.89 -7.33
CA ASP A 24 -0.17 2.02 -6.25
C ASP A 24 -0.97 0.83 -6.77
N ASN A 25 -1.92 1.07 -7.68
CA ASN A 25 -2.72 0.02 -8.31
C ASN A 25 -1.86 -0.96 -9.13
N VAL A 26 -0.89 -0.46 -9.91
CA VAL A 26 0.04 -1.31 -10.68
C VAL A 26 0.90 -2.15 -9.74
N LEU A 27 1.41 -1.56 -8.66
CA LEU A 27 2.19 -2.28 -7.65
C LEU A 27 1.38 -3.39 -6.99
N HIS A 28 0.12 -3.14 -6.63
CA HIS A 28 -0.76 -4.16 -6.06
C HIS A 28 -1.04 -5.31 -7.03
N TRP A 29 -1.26 -5.02 -8.31
CA TRP A 29 -1.40 -6.05 -9.34
C TRP A 29 -0.14 -6.91 -9.47
N VAL A 30 1.03 -6.28 -9.62
CA VAL A 30 2.30 -6.98 -9.84
C VAL A 30 2.68 -7.79 -8.60
N LEU A 31 2.67 -7.18 -7.41
CA LEU A 31 3.00 -7.87 -6.16
C LEU A 31 1.98 -8.98 -5.86
N GLY A 32 0.69 -8.71 -6.06
CA GLY A 32 -0.36 -9.69 -5.84
C GLY A 32 -0.22 -10.92 -6.73
N ALA A 33 -0.01 -10.73 -8.03
CA ALA A 33 0.24 -11.82 -8.96
C ALA A 33 1.53 -12.58 -8.61
N THR A 34 2.60 -11.87 -8.26
CA THR A 34 3.89 -12.50 -7.94
C THR A 34 3.78 -13.34 -6.66
N LEU A 35 3.09 -12.85 -5.62
CA LEU A 35 2.85 -13.60 -4.37
C LEU A 35 2.07 -14.90 -4.60
N ILE A 36 1.11 -14.90 -5.54
CA ILE A 36 0.31 -16.08 -5.89
C ILE A 36 1.14 -17.07 -6.71
N LEU A 37 1.86 -16.59 -7.73
CA LEU A 37 2.51 -17.46 -8.72
C LEU A 37 3.85 -18.01 -8.26
N VAL A 38 4.60 -17.26 -7.45
CA VAL A 38 5.95 -17.65 -7.01
C VAL A 38 6.18 -17.41 -5.50
N PRO A 39 5.35 -17.98 -4.61
CA PRO A 39 5.49 -17.80 -3.16
C PRO A 39 6.87 -18.17 -2.60
N ASP A 40 7.53 -19.19 -3.16
CA ASP A 40 8.89 -19.61 -2.75
C ASP A 40 9.95 -18.53 -2.95
N PHE A 41 9.78 -17.68 -3.97
CA PHE A 41 10.68 -16.56 -4.19
C PHE A 41 10.71 -15.65 -2.96
N PHE A 42 9.55 -15.33 -2.39
CA PHE A 42 9.46 -14.46 -1.22
C PHE A 42 10.01 -15.12 0.05
N ASN A 43 9.79 -16.41 0.27
CA ASN A 43 10.43 -17.13 1.37
C ASN A 43 11.97 -17.01 1.29
N ARG A 44 12.55 -17.28 0.12
CA ARG A 44 13.99 -17.18 -0.09
C ARG A 44 14.50 -15.75 0.06
N VAL A 45 13.80 -14.76 -0.50
CA VAL A 45 14.18 -13.34 -0.40
C VAL A 45 14.09 -12.85 1.05
N PHE A 46 13.03 -13.18 1.78
CA PHE A 46 12.83 -12.65 3.13
C PHE A 46 13.63 -13.40 4.20
N PHE A 47 13.79 -14.72 4.07
CA PHE A 47 14.31 -15.58 5.14
C PHE A 47 15.49 -16.46 4.73
N GLY A 48 15.79 -16.60 3.43
CA GLY A 48 16.83 -17.51 2.92
C GLY A 48 16.44 -19.00 2.95
N HIS A 49 15.33 -19.35 3.58
CA HIS A 49 14.76 -20.69 3.68
C HIS A 49 13.23 -20.59 3.84
N GLU A 50 12.54 -21.72 3.86
CA GLU A 50 11.09 -21.75 4.02
C GLU A 50 10.69 -21.48 5.49
N VAL A 51 9.96 -20.39 5.73
CA VAL A 51 9.49 -19.99 7.07
C VAL A 51 7.98 -19.84 7.11
N LEU A 52 7.38 -19.26 6.06
CA LEU A 52 5.94 -19.12 5.93
C LEU A 52 5.39 -20.13 4.93
N SER A 53 4.23 -20.71 5.24
CA SER A 53 3.51 -21.58 4.32
C SER A 53 3.09 -20.81 3.05
N HIS A 54 3.13 -21.48 1.90
CA HIS A 54 2.72 -20.91 0.60
C HIS A 54 1.32 -20.29 0.64
N TRP A 55 0.39 -20.89 1.38
CA TRP A 55 -0.98 -20.40 1.51
C TRP A 55 -1.05 -18.98 2.08
N ILE A 56 -0.12 -18.60 2.96
CA ILE A 56 -0.08 -17.24 3.53
C ILE A 56 0.20 -16.24 2.42
N TYR A 57 1.19 -16.51 1.57
CA TYR A 57 1.52 -15.64 0.42
C TYR A 57 0.39 -15.59 -0.60
N ILE A 58 -0.26 -16.74 -0.89
CA ILE A 58 -1.40 -16.79 -1.81
C ILE A 58 -2.55 -15.92 -1.29
N VAL A 59 -2.91 -16.05 -0.01
CA VAL A 59 -3.98 -15.24 0.60
C VAL A 59 -3.64 -13.75 0.58
N MET A 60 -2.39 -13.40 0.91
CA MET A 60 -1.92 -12.01 0.79
C MET A 60 -2.02 -11.51 -0.65
N GLY A 61 -1.58 -12.30 -1.62
CA GLY A 61 -1.62 -11.94 -3.03
C GLY A 61 -3.04 -11.76 -3.56
N ILE A 62 -3.98 -12.63 -3.18
CA ILE A 62 -5.41 -12.48 -3.49
C ILE A 62 -5.95 -11.17 -2.91
N GLY A 63 -5.58 -10.83 -1.68
CA GLY A 63 -5.95 -9.56 -1.05
C GLY A 63 -5.47 -8.34 -1.85
N LEU A 64 -4.21 -8.35 -2.30
CA LEU A 64 -3.66 -7.27 -3.12
C LEU A 64 -4.35 -7.17 -4.49
N VAL A 65 -4.57 -8.30 -5.16
CA VAL A 65 -5.28 -8.36 -6.45
C VAL A 65 -6.72 -7.87 -6.34
N TRP A 66 -7.42 -8.29 -5.28
CA TRP A 66 -8.77 -7.84 -4.99
C TRP A 66 -8.82 -6.32 -4.77
N PHE A 67 -7.87 -5.77 -3.98
CA PHE A 67 -7.82 -4.34 -3.73
C PHE A 67 -7.50 -3.54 -5.01
N ALA A 68 -6.56 -4.01 -5.83
CA ALA A 68 -6.25 -3.40 -7.13
C ALA A 68 -7.47 -3.42 -8.07
N SER A 69 -8.21 -4.53 -8.08
CA SER A 69 -9.47 -4.63 -8.83
C SER A 69 -10.48 -3.61 -8.32
N TRP A 70 -10.63 -3.49 -6.99
CA TRP A 70 -11.53 -2.51 -6.37
C TRP A 70 -11.13 -1.06 -6.71
N GLN A 71 -9.84 -0.70 -6.62
CA GLN A 71 -9.31 0.63 -6.98
C GLN A 71 -9.57 0.92 -8.47
N THR A 72 -9.41 -0.08 -9.32
CA THR A 72 -9.68 0.05 -10.76
C THR A 72 -11.15 0.40 -11.01
N GLU A 73 -12.09 -0.32 -10.39
CA GLU A 73 -13.54 -0.10 -10.56
C GLU A 73 -14.04 1.21 -9.93
N HIS A 74 -13.52 1.59 -8.76
CA HIS A 74 -14.08 2.68 -7.96
C HIS A 74 -13.37 4.02 -8.15
N LEU A 75 -12.07 4.00 -8.48
CA LEU A 75 -11.27 5.22 -8.68
C LEU A 75 -10.92 5.38 -10.15
N LEU A 76 -10.18 4.45 -10.74
CA LEU A 76 -9.55 4.65 -12.06
C LEU A 76 -10.57 4.71 -13.21
N LYS A 77 -11.52 3.77 -13.26
CA LYS A 77 -12.55 3.74 -14.32
C LYS A 77 -13.52 4.92 -14.20
N LYS A 78 -13.97 5.22 -12.98
CA LYS A 78 -14.89 6.34 -12.71
C LYS A 78 -14.22 7.71 -12.79
N ARG A 79 -12.88 7.77 -12.76
CA ARG A 79 -12.06 9.00 -12.74
C ARG A 79 -12.53 10.00 -11.67
N GLN A 80 -12.97 9.49 -10.54
CA GLN A 80 -13.50 10.29 -9.43
C GLN A 80 -12.75 9.95 -8.15
N LEU A 81 -12.25 10.99 -7.48
CA LEU A 81 -11.73 10.89 -6.13
C LEU A 81 -12.88 11.23 -5.18
N THR A 82 -13.52 10.21 -4.63
CA THR A 82 -14.60 10.39 -3.65
C THR A 82 -14.02 10.27 -2.24
N VAL A 83 -14.57 11.04 -1.29
CA VAL A 83 -14.16 10.98 0.12
C VAL A 83 -14.22 9.54 0.67
N PRO A 84 -15.30 8.75 0.45
CA PRO A 84 -15.36 7.38 0.96
C PRO A 84 -14.28 6.48 0.36
N ALA A 85 -13.99 6.58 -0.93
CA ALA A 85 -13.01 5.72 -1.59
C ALA A 85 -11.57 6.03 -1.15
N LEU A 86 -11.25 7.31 -0.94
CA LEU A 86 -9.95 7.71 -0.39
C LEU A 86 -9.78 7.30 1.07
N ARG A 87 -10.81 7.48 1.91
CA ARG A 87 -10.78 7.01 3.31
C ARG A 87 -10.63 5.49 3.39
N PHE A 88 -11.34 4.74 2.54
CA PHE A 88 -11.20 3.29 2.47
C PHE A 88 -9.78 2.87 2.06
N SER A 89 -9.21 3.52 1.02
CA SER A 89 -7.83 3.27 0.59
C SER A 89 -6.82 3.58 1.69
N ALA A 90 -7.03 4.67 2.45
CA ALA A 90 -6.19 5.04 3.58
C ALA A 90 -6.20 3.98 4.69
N VAL A 91 -7.39 3.49 5.06
CA VAL A 91 -7.55 2.45 6.08
C VAL A 91 -6.88 1.15 5.67
N LEU A 92 -7.04 0.73 4.41
CA LEU A 92 -6.38 -0.49 3.92
C LEU A 92 -4.86 -0.35 3.86
N ALA A 93 -4.34 0.81 3.44
CA ALA A 93 -2.91 1.09 3.49
C ALA A 93 -2.38 0.97 4.94
N TRP A 94 -3.04 1.63 5.90
CA TRP A 94 -2.63 1.54 7.30
C TRP A 94 -2.75 0.13 7.88
N LEU A 95 -3.80 -0.62 7.52
CA LEU A 95 -3.93 -2.01 7.94
C LEU A 95 -2.75 -2.85 7.42
N LEU A 96 -2.38 -2.70 6.15
CA LEU A 96 -1.23 -3.39 5.57
C LEU A 96 0.08 -3.00 6.27
N ALA A 97 0.27 -1.70 6.54
CA ALA A 97 1.44 -1.24 7.28
C ALA A 97 1.52 -1.81 8.70
N VAL A 98 0.39 -1.87 9.42
CA VAL A 98 0.30 -2.48 10.75
C VAL A 98 0.66 -3.96 10.68
N ILE A 99 0.16 -4.70 9.68
CA ILE A 99 0.51 -6.12 9.47
C ILE A 99 2.02 -6.29 9.24
N LEU A 100 2.62 -5.44 8.39
CA LEU A 100 4.07 -5.50 8.11
C LEU A 100 4.92 -5.15 9.34
N ILE A 101 4.54 -4.12 10.09
CA ILE A 101 5.23 -3.73 11.33
C ILE A 101 5.07 -4.83 12.39
N TRP A 102 3.87 -5.40 12.54
CA TRP A 102 3.63 -6.52 13.43
C TRP A 102 4.51 -7.73 13.06
N ALA A 103 4.58 -8.08 11.77
CA ALA A 103 5.46 -9.13 11.29
C ALA A 103 6.92 -8.87 11.68
N LEU A 104 7.41 -7.64 11.49
CA LEU A 104 8.77 -7.23 11.87
C LEU A 104 9.05 -7.28 13.38
N LEU A 105 8.08 -6.91 14.21
CA LEU A 105 8.22 -6.89 15.67
C LEU A 105 7.97 -8.26 16.31
N SER A 106 7.27 -9.15 15.61
CA SER A 106 7.03 -10.53 16.05
C SER A 106 8.26 -11.42 15.92
N GLY A 107 8.16 -12.66 16.39
CA GLY A 107 9.17 -13.69 16.17
C GLY A 107 9.43 -14.02 14.69
N LEU A 108 8.60 -13.54 13.76
CA LEU A 108 8.85 -13.65 12.33
C LEU A 108 9.99 -12.72 11.90
N GLY A 109 10.01 -11.48 12.40
CA GLY A 109 11.03 -10.49 12.09
C GLY A 109 12.43 -10.93 12.51
N SER A 110 12.56 -11.65 13.63
CA SER A 110 13.85 -12.19 14.08
C SER A 110 14.42 -13.29 13.18
N ARG A 111 13.57 -13.94 12.36
CA ARG A 111 13.97 -14.94 11.35
C ARG A 111 14.29 -14.32 9.99
N MET A 112 13.89 -13.07 9.74
CA MET A 112 14.16 -12.40 8.47
C MET A 112 15.64 -12.05 8.32
N LEU A 113 16.12 -12.09 7.08
CA LEU A 113 17.43 -11.55 6.70
C LEU A 113 17.49 -10.04 6.99
N LEU A 114 18.66 -9.52 7.35
CA LEU A 114 18.82 -8.12 7.73
C LEU A 114 18.38 -7.15 6.62
N VAL A 115 18.81 -7.40 5.38
CA VAL A 115 18.43 -6.60 4.21
C VAL A 115 16.90 -6.59 4.04
N SER A 116 16.28 -7.75 4.21
CA SER A 116 14.84 -7.93 4.11
C SER A 116 14.08 -7.16 5.19
N ARG A 117 14.60 -7.11 6.43
CA ARG A 117 14.02 -6.27 7.49
C ARG A 117 14.04 -4.78 7.13
N ILE A 118 15.17 -4.30 6.60
CA ILE A 118 15.32 -2.91 6.17
C ILE A 118 14.30 -2.58 5.08
N ILE A 119 14.19 -3.45 4.07
CA ILE A 119 13.22 -3.28 2.98
C ILE A 119 11.79 -3.24 3.53
N VAL A 120 11.40 -4.16 4.41
CA VAL A 120 10.04 -4.20 4.97
C VAL A 120 9.76 -2.98 5.86
N TRP A 121 10.76 -2.47 6.60
CA TRP A 121 10.63 -1.22 7.33
C TRP A 121 10.36 -0.03 6.40
N LEU A 122 11.15 0.10 5.34
CA LEU A 122 11.00 1.18 4.36
C LEU A 122 9.64 1.11 3.65
N VAL A 123 9.23 -0.09 3.27
CA VAL A 123 7.91 -0.33 2.64
C VAL A 123 6.79 -0.01 3.63
N GLY A 124 6.87 -0.48 4.88
CA GLY A 124 5.88 -0.20 5.92
C GLY A 124 5.72 1.30 6.20
N LEU A 125 6.82 2.03 6.33
CA LEU A 125 6.80 3.50 6.50
C LEU A 125 6.21 4.20 5.27
N SER A 126 6.57 3.76 4.06
CA SER A 126 6.05 4.33 2.82
C SER A 126 4.53 4.13 2.70
N ILE A 127 4.02 2.96 3.10
CA ILE A 127 2.58 2.67 3.11
C ILE A 127 1.85 3.49 4.20
N LEU A 128 2.47 3.72 5.37
CA LEU A 128 1.90 4.61 6.38
C LEU A 128 1.71 6.04 5.84
N VAL A 129 2.74 6.56 5.17
CA VAL A 129 2.70 7.88 4.54
C VAL A 129 1.66 7.92 3.42
N LEU A 130 1.55 6.84 2.63
CA LEU A 130 0.52 6.71 1.58
C LEU A 130 -0.90 6.78 2.17
N GLY A 131 -1.17 6.07 3.25
CA GLY A 131 -2.46 6.14 3.93
C GLY A 131 -2.76 7.54 4.47
N ALA A 132 -1.76 8.21 5.03
CA ALA A 132 -1.89 9.60 5.49
C ALA A 132 -2.15 10.57 4.33
N LEU A 133 -1.53 10.37 3.18
CA LEU A 133 -1.80 11.14 1.97
C LEU A 133 -3.26 10.98 1.53
N TYR A 134 -3.75 9.74 1.40
CA TYR A 134 -5.14 9.49 1.01
C TYR A 134 -6.14 10.10 2.00
N TRP A 135 -5.89 9.98 3.30
CA TRP A 135 -6.73 10.58 4.33
C TRP A 135 -6.73 12.11 4.25
N TRP A 136 -5.56 12.72 4.07
CA TRP A 136 -5.41 14.16 3.95
C TRP A 136 -6.13 14.72 2.72
N VAL A 137 -5.98 14.07 1.56
CA VAL A 137 -6.68 14.47 0.32
C VAL A 137 -8.20 14.34 0.49
N ALA A 138 -8.68 13.28 1.17
CA ALA A 138 -10.09 13.13 1.48
C ALA A 138 -10.64 14.32 2.29
N GLY A 139 -9.85 14.88 3.22
CA GLY A 139 -10.23 16.07 4.00
C GLY A 139 -10.15 17.40 3.23
N LYS A 140 -9.64 17.39 1.99
CA LYS A 140 -9.57 18.57 1.11
C LYS A 140 -10.67 18.61 0.06
N ILE A 141 -11.29 17.47 -0.24
CA ILE A 141 -12.49 17.41 -1.07
C ILE A 141 -13.63 17.98 -0.22
N LYS A 142 -14.25 19.07 -0.67
CA LYS A 142 -15.46 19.58 -0.03
C LYS A 142 -16.53 18.48 -0.11
N GLU A 143 -17.12 18.15 1.03
CA GLU A 143 -18.40 17.42 1.03
C GLU A 143 -19.40 18.37 0.37
N ASP A 144 -19.70 18.11 -0.90
CA ASP A 144 -20.83 18.74 -1.59
C ASP A 144 -22.16 18.23 -0.99
#